data_AF-A0A0A7PKN4-F1
#
_entry.id   AF-A0A0A7PKN4-F1
#
_cell.length_a   1.000
_cell.length_b   1.000
_cell.length_c   1.000
_cell.angle_alpha   90.00
_cell.angle_beta   90.00
_cell.angle_gamma   90.00
#
_symmetry.space_group_name_H-M   'P 1'
#
loop_
_entity.id
_entity.type
_entity.pdbx_description
1 polymer ?
#
loop_
_entity_poly.entity_id
_entity_poly.type
_entity_poly.pdbx_seq_one_letter_code
_entity_poly.pdbx_strand_id
1 'polypeptide(L)'
;MAETAAASRRPSFERVGRWVGGAALAGSIAFIGERLWRLDWSTLQPHASWGLAGAMIGAPLLFAGADRALASAWTAVVDPEHIQQPRDMSRIYARGVLMKYLPGSVFQYVSRQVEGAKTGIEHKLLAKSVVVEVGLHFVSSMSVAAACLTFERSPVIAFAAAVIVVGAAFAARRPLLTALAFQILAFGGFAVAAALIGAAVLPAGTSLAHFAALFLLAWLAGFVVPVAPGGIGVREAALLALAGTGLPAAGLMAATLALRASSIAGDLGYGLAALRRRRT
;
A
#
# COMPACT_ATOMS: atom_id res chain seq x y z
N MET A 1 -55.59 13.41 -9.13
CA MET A 1 -55.46 12.85 -7.77
C MET A 1 -54.77 11.51 -7.87
N ALA A 2 -53.78 11.31 -6.99
CA ALA A 2 -53.09 10.06 -6.63
C ALA A 2 -52.09 9.45 -7.64
N GLU A 3 -50.82 9.76 -7.36
CA GLU A 3 -49.64 8.93 -7.52
C GLU A 3 -49.89 7.42 -7.29
N THR A 4 -49.28 6.58 -8.12
CA THR A 4 -48.60 5.38 -7.61
C THR A 4 -47.24 5.26 -8.27
N ALA A 5 -46.24 5.77 -7.54
CA ALA A 5 -44.83 5.64 -7.86
C ALA A 5 -44.45 4.17 -8.04
N ALA A 6 -43.89 3.85 -9.20
CA ALA A 6 -43.18 2.60 -9.43
C ALA A 6 -41.91 2.61 -8.56
N ALA A 7 -42.04 2.11 -7.33
CA ALA A 7 -40.91 1.83 -6.46
C ALA A 7 -40.05 0.75 -7.13
N SER A 8 -38.97 1.17 -7.78
CA SER A 8 -37.95 0.26 -8.29
C SER A 8 -37.42 -0.57 -7.12
N ARG A 9 -37.78 -1.86 -7.09
CA ARG A 9 -37.21 -2.83 -6.16
C ARG A 9 -35.72 -2.94 -6.48
N ARG A 10 -34.89 -2.17 -5.77
CA ARG A 10 -33.43 -2.30 -5.85
C ARG A 10 -33.05 -3.77 -5.58
N PRO A 11 -32.15 -4.37 -6.37
CA PRO A 11 -31.86 -5.79 -6.29
C PRO A 11 -31.32 -6.16 -4.89
N SER A 12 -31.78 -7.30 -4.36
CA SER A 12 -31.41 -7.85 -3.05
C SER A 12 -29.90 -7.91 -2.80
N PHE A 13 -29.10 -8.03 -3.87
CA PHE A 13 -27.64 -8.02 -3.86
C PHE A 13 -27.02 -6.75 -3.27
N GLU A 14 -27.59 -5.57 -3.49
CA GLU A 14 -27.08 -4.33 -2.86
C GLU A 14 -27.27 -4.35 -1.34
N ARG A 15 -28.37 -4.94 -0.89
CA ARG A 15 -28.70 -5.04 0.53
C ARG A 15 -27.78 -6.06 1.21
N VAL A 16 -27.58 -7.22 0.60
CA VAL A 16 -26.65 -8.27 1.07
C VAL A 16 -25.21 -7.75 1.10
N GLY A 17 -24.76 -7.04 0.06
CA GLY A 17 -23.41 -6.46 0.02
C GLY A 17 -23.17 -5.45 1.14
N ARG A 18 -24.16 -4.61 1.48
CA ARG A 18 -24.06 -3.66 2.60
C ARG A 18 -23.98 -4.35 3.96
N TRP A 19 -24.74 -5.43 4.17
CA TRP A 19 -24.69 -6.20 5.41
C TRP A 19 -23.38 -6.98 5.55
N VAL A 20 -22.91 -7.63 4.49
CA VAL A 20 -21.62 -8.34 4.49
C VAL A 20 -20.46 -7.37 4.72
N GLY A 21 -20.44 -6.24 4.02
CA GLY A 21 -19.43 -5.20 4.22
C GLY A 21 -19.48 -4.56 5.61
N GLY A 22 -20.68 -4.31 6.14
CA GLY A 22 -20.89 -3.78 7.50
C GLY A 22 -20.45 -4.76 8.59
N ALA A 23 -20.80 -6.04 8.45
CA ALA A 23 -20.39 -7.09 9.37
C ALA A 23 -18.87 -7.31 9.35
N ALA A 24 -18.26 -7.31 8.17
CA ALA A 24 -16.81 -7.37 8.00
C ALA A 24 -16.11 -6.20 8.69
N LEU A 25 -16.56 -4.96 8.47
CA LEU A 25 -16.01 -3.77 9.12
C LEU A 25 -16.14 -3.85 10.64
N ALA A 26 -17.33 -4.18 11.15
CA ALA A 26 -17.58 -4.32 12.57
C ALA A 26 -16.68 -5.39 13.20
N GLY A 27 -16.51 -6.53 12.53
CA GLY A 27 -15.60 -7.60 12.94
C GLY A 27 -14.14 -7.15 12.97
N SER A 28 -13.67 -6.43 11.94
CA SER A 28 -12.31 -5.87 11.94
C SER A 28 -12.09 -4.86 13.06
N ILE A 29 -13.01 -3.92 13.25
CA ILE A 29 -12.93 -2.91 14.34
C ILE A 29 -12.93 -3.59 15.71
N ALA A 30 -13.83 -4.55 15.94
CA ALA A 30 -13.90 -5.30 17.20
C ALA A 30 -12.62 -6.09 17.46
N PHE A 31 -12.08 -6.78 16.46
CA PHE A 31 -10.82 -7.53 16.57
C PHE A 31 -9.64 -6.60 16.89
N ILE A 32 -9.50 -5.47 16.19
CA ILE A 32 -8.44 -4.48 16.45
C ILE A 32 -8.61 -3.90 17.86
N GLY A 33 -9.83 -3.50 18.23
CA GLY A 33 -10.16 -2.93 19.52
C GLY A 33 -9.83 -3.89 20.66
N GLU A 34 -10.17 -5.17 20.53
CA GLU A 34 -9.81 -6.21 21.49
C GLU A 34 -8.29 -6.37 21.61
N ARG A 35 -7.57 -6.40 20.48
CA ARG A 35 -6.11 -6.53 20.48
C ARG A 35 -5.41 -5.34 21.13
N LEU A 36 -5.86 -4.11 20.85
CA LEU A 36 -5.35 -2.90 21.48
C LEU A 36 -5.70 -2.83 22.97
N TRP A 37 -6.90 -3.29 23.36
CA TRP A 37 -7.32 -3.31 24.75
C TRP A 37 -6.51 -4.30 25.58
N ARG A 38 -6.19 -5.47 25.02
CA ARG A 38 -5.36 -6.50 25.66
C ARG A 38 -3.86 -6.22 25.56
N LEU A 39 -3.44 -5.19 24.83
CA LEU A 39 -2.04 -4.86 24.65
C LEU A 39 -1.49 -4.25 25.93
N ASP A 40 -0.54 -4.93 26.54
CA ASP A 40 0.22 -4.36 27.66
C ASP A 40 1.20 -3.32 27.11
N TRP A 41 0.82 -2.05 27.24
CA TRP A 41 1.61 -0.90 26.77
C TRP A 41 3.01 -0.83 27.38
N SER A 42 3.22 -1.41 28.57
CA SER A 42 4.54 -1.45 29.20
C SER A 42 5.56 -2.23 28.36
N THR A 43 5.10 -3.20 27.56
CA THR A 43 5.95 -3.97 26.64
C THR A 43 6.48 -3.15 25.46
N LEU A 44 5.84 -2.02 25.15
CA LEU A 44 6.24 -1.12 24.06
C LEU A 44 7.09 0.05 24.52
N GLN A 45 7.01 0.43 25.81
CA GLN A 45 7.78 1.54 26.37
C GLN A 45 9.30 1.43 26.10
N PRO A 46 9.94 0.24 26.20
CA PRO A 46 11.38 0.12 25.91
C PRO A 46 11.77 0.44 24.46
N HIS A 47 10.81 0.37 23.53
CA HIS A 47 11.05 0.66 22.11
C HIS A 47 10.82 2.14 21.75
N ALA A 48 10.27 2.94 22.68
CA ALA A 48 10.10 4.38 22.49
C ALA A 48 11.47 5.07 22.58
N SER A 49 12.07 5.36 21.42
CA SER A 49 13.43 5.90 21.31
C SER A 49 13.51 7.06 20.32
N TRP A 50 14.57 7.86 20.42
CA TRP A 50 14.88 8.90 19.42
C TRP A 50 15.13 8.30 18.03
N GLY A 51 15.68 7.08 17.97
CA GLY A 51 15.83 6.33 16.72
C GLY A 51 14.49 6.05 16.07
N LEU A 52 13.50 5.60 16.86
CA LEU A 52 12.14 5.38 16.38
C LEU A 52 11.47 6.70 15.97
N ALA A 53 11.65 7.79 16.73
CA ALA A 53 11.13 9.10 16.37
C ALA A 53 11.67 9.59 15.01
N GLY A 54 12.98 9.45 14.77
CA GLY A 54 13.59 9.77 13.48
C GLY A 54 13.09 8.87 12.35
N ALA A 55 12.98 7.57 12.60
CA ALA A 55 12.42 6.61 11.66
C ALA A 55 10.95 6.93 11.31
N MET A 56 10.17 7.41 12.28
CA MET A 56 8.79 7.85 12.11
C MET A 56 8.63 9.16 11.34
N ILE A 57 9.72 9.87 11.04
CA ILE A 57 9.73 11.00 10.08
C ILE A 57 10.10 10.49 8.69
N GLY A 58 11.13 9.65 8.59
CA GLY A 58 11.62 9.14 7.30
C GLY A 58 10.66 8.15 6.63
N ALA A 59 10.09 7.21 7.38
CA ALA A 59 9.23 6.16 6.83
C ALA A 59 7.96 6.71 6.15
N PRO A 60 7.20 7.67 6.73
CA PRO A 60 6.09 8.30 6.01
C PRO A 60 6.49 8.96 4.69
N LEU A 61 7.67 9.59 4.62
CA LEU A 61 8.16 10.22 3.39
C LEU A 61 8.47 9.17 2.31
N LEU A 62 9.02 8.02 2.70
CA LEU A 62 9.23 6.88 1.81
C LEU A 62 7.91 6.32 1.29
N PHE A 63 6.90 6.16 2.16
CA PHE A 63 5.56 5.73 1.74
C PHE A 63 4.89 6.74 0.80
N ALA A 64 4.98 8.04 1.09
CA ALA A 64 4.44 9.08 0.21
C ALA A 64 5.15 9.12 -1.17
N GLY A 65 6.47 8.94 -1.18
CA GLY A 65 7.26 8.81 -2.41
C GLY A 65 6.90 7.56 -3.20
N ALA A 66 6.67 6.44 -2.52
CA ALA A 66 6.21 5.20 -3.13
C ALA A 66 4.80 5.36 -3.74
N ASP A 67 3.85 6.01 -3.06
CA ASP A 67 2.54 6.32 -3.63
C ASP A 67 2.64 7.21 -4.88
N ARG A 68 3.57 8.18 -4.88
CA ARG A 68 3.83 9.00 -6.08
C ARG A 68 4.37 8.15 -7.23
N ALA A 69 5.23 7.17 -6.95
CA ALA A 69 5.72 6.21 -7.94
C ALA A 69 4.59 5.31 -8.43
N LEU A 70 3.72 4.80 -7.56
CA LEU A 70 2.54 4.02 -7.96
C LEU A 70 1.59 4.83 -8.85
N ALA A 71 1.39 6.12 -8.55
CA ALA A 71 0.62 7.01 -9.41
C ALA A 71 1.25 7.16 -10.80
N SER A 72 2.57 7.27 -10.89
CA SER A 72 3.30 7.29 -12.16
C SER A 72 3.20 5.96 -12.90
N ALA A 73 3.23 4.83 -12.17
CA ALA A 73 3.04 3.51 -12.74
C ALA A 73 1.66 3.36 -13.38
N TRP A 74 0.62 3.75 -12.65
CA TRP A 74 -0.75 3.76 -13.15
C TRP A 74 -0.91 4.67 -14.36
N THR A 75 -0.36 5.89 -14.30
CA THR A 75 -0.40 6.87 -15.41
C THR A 75 0.25 6.29 -16.67
N ALA A 76 1.39 5.62 -16.54
CA ALA A 76 2.05 4.98 -17.68
C ALA A 76 1.16 3.94 -18.38
N VAL A 77 0.22 3.31 -17.67
CA VAL A 77 -0.73 2.32 -18.24
C VAL A 77 -1.93 3.01 -18.90
N VAL A 78 -2.50 4.04 -18.28
CA VAL A 78 -3.78 4.62 -18.73
C VAL A 78 -3.64 5.85 -19.61
N ASP A 79 -2.48 6.50 -19.60
CA ASP A 79 -2.18 7.70 -20.39
C ASP A 79 -0.72 7.69 -20.91
N PRO A 80 -0.34 6.68 -21.73
CA PRO A 80 1.03 6.54 -22.22
C PRO A 80 1.47 7.68 -23.15
N GLU A 81 0.51 8.33 -23.82
CA GLU A 81 0.74 9.46 -24.72
C GLU A 81 0.78 10.80 -23.98
N HIS A 82 0.59 10.80 -22.65
CA HIS A 82 0.62 12.00 -21.80
C HIS A 82 -0.36 13.08 -22.26
N ILE A 83 -1.56 12.66 -22.66
CA ILE A 83 -2.64 13.55 -23.12
C ILE A 83 -3.19 14.35 -21.92
N GLN A 84 -3.25 13.72 -20.74
CA GLN A 84 -3.77 14.34 -19.53
C GLN A 84 -2.68 15.12 -18.80
N GLN A 85 -3.07 16.16 -18.05
CA GLN A 85 -2.10 16.88 -17.23
C GLN A 85 -1.58 15.98 -16.10
N PRO A 86 -0.26 15.89 -15.86
CA PRO A 86 0.31 15.03 -14.82
C PRO A 86 -0.26 15.28 -13.41
N ARG A 87 -0.71 16.52 -13.14
CA ARG A 87 -1.34 16.90 -11.89
C ARG A 87 -2.71 16.26 -11.71
N ASP A 88 -3.51 16.18 -12.77
CA ASP A 88 -4.85 15.60 -12.70
C ASP A 88 -4.76 14.08 -12.53
N MET A 89 -3.82 13.44 -13.22
CA MET A 89 -3.50 12.02 -13.01
C MET A 89 -3.10 11.73 -11.57
N SER A 90 -2.21 12.55 -11.00
CA SER A 90 -1.83 12.43 -9.59
C SER A 90 -3.01 12.66 -8.64
N ARG A 91 -3.96 13.54 -8.96
CA ARG A 91 -5.15 13.78 -8.13
C ARG A 91 -6.14 12.62 -8.17
N ILE A 92 -6.35 12.04 -9.35
CA ILE A 92 -7.20 10.85 -9.51
C ILE A 92 -6.64 9.70 -8.66
N TYR A 93 -5.33 9.45 -8.76
CA TYR A 93 -4.68 8.41 -7.97
C TYR A 93 -4.71 8.69 -6.47
N ALA A 94 -4.41 9.92 -6.06
CA ALA A 94 -4.48 10.36 -4.66
C ALA A 94 -5.87 10.18 -4.03
N ARG A 95 -6.96 10.49 -4.76
CA ARG A 95 -8.32 10.19 -4.27
C ARG A 95 -8.51 8.69 -4.04
N GLY A 96 -8.05 7.87 -4.98
CA GLY A 96 -8.08 6.41 -4.83
C GLY A 96 -7.33 5.93 -3.58
N VAL A 97 -6.12 6.42 -3.35
CA VAL A 97 -5.31 6.10 -2.16
C VAL A 97 -6.08 6.42 -0.87
N LEU A 98 -6.71 7.59 -0.77
CA LEU A 98 -7.49 7.95 0.43
C LEU A 98 -8.75 7.09 0.58
N MET A 99 -9.37 6.71 -0.53
CA MET A 99 -10.57 5.87 -0.54
C MET A 99 -10.29 4.41 -0.17
N LYS A 100 -9.03 3.95 -0.15
CA LYS A 100 -8.67 2.57 0.28
C LYS A 100 -8.94 2.28 1.76
N TYR A 101 -9.15 3.34 2.55
CA TYR A 101 -9.49 3.27 3.97
C TYR A 101 -11.00 3.17 4.24
N LEU A 102 -11.85 3.32 3.21
CA LEU A 102 -13.26 2.96 3.35
C LEU A 102 -13.43 1.43 3.48
N PRO A 103 -14.57 0.95 4.02
CA PRO A 103 -14.82 -0.48 4.20
C PRO A 103 -14.73 -1.23 2.87
N GLY A 104 -13.73 -2.10 2.72
CA GLY A 104 -13.41 -2.80 1.47
C GLY A 104 -12.41 -2.01 0.62
N SER A 105 -11.24 -2.60 0.36
CA SER A 105 -10.16 -1.98 -0.44
C SER A 105 -10.56 -1.63 -1.87
N VAL A 106 -11.72 -2.14 -2.33
CA VAL A 106 -12.29 -1.93 -3.67
C VAL A 106 -12.53 -0.45 -3.99
N PHE A 107 -12.80 0.39 -2.98
CA PHE A 107 -13.11 1.82 -3.20
C PHE A 107 -11.95 2.62 -3.82
N GLN A 108 -10.71 2.17 -3.66
CA GLN A 108 -9.56 2.78 -4.35
C GLN A 108 -9.63 2.63 -5.88
N TYR A 109 -10.24 1.55 -6.36
CA TYR A 109 -10.43 1.29 -7.79
C TYR A 109 -11.69 1.97 -8.30
N VAL A 110 -12.78 1.93 -7.53
CA VAL A 110 -14.03 2.63 -7.87
C VAL A 110 -13.78 4.14 -7.99
N SER A 111 -13.05 4.73 -7.05
CA SER A 111 -12.69 6.14 -7.11
C SER A 111 -11.95 6.47 -8.41
N ARG A 112 -11.00 5.65 -8.83
CA ARG A 112 -10.23 5.90 -10.07
C ARG A 112 -11.06 5.65 -11.33
N GLN A 113 -11.98 4.68 -11.31
CA GLN A 113 -12.92 4.43 -12.39
C GLN A 113 -13.83 5.65 -12.62
N VAL A 114 -14.38 6.23 -11.54
CA VAL A 114 -15.28 7.38 -11.63
C VAL A 114 -14.51 8.66 -11.96
N GLU A 115 -13.41 8.94 -11.26
CA GLU A 115 -12.66 10.19 -11.43
C GLU A 115 -11.87 10.23 -12.74
N GLY A 116 -11.32 9.09 -13.19
CA GLY A 116 -10.63 9.02 -14.49
C GLY A 116 -11.58 9.11 -15.68
N ALA A 117 -12.81 8.58 -15.57
CA ALA A 117 -13.79 8.71 -16.65
C ALA A 117 -14.22 10.17 -16.86
N LYS A 118 -14.26 10.98 -15.79
CA LYS A 118 -14.56 12.42 -15.87
C LYS A 118 -13.51 13.21 -16.68
N THR A 119 -12.31 12.68 -16.85
CA THR A 119 -11.25 13.30 -17.68
C THR A 119 -11.21 12.75 -19.10
N GLY A 120 -12.20 11.94 -19.50
CA GLY A 120 -12.32 11.38 -20.85
C GLY A 120 -11.59 10.06 -21.07
N ILE A 121 -10.97 9.47 -20.04
CA ILE A 121 -10.33 8.14 -20.17
C ILE A 121 -11.42 7.06 -20.30
N GLU A 122 -11.27 6.17 -21.27
CA GLU A 122 -12.25 5.11 -21.53
C GLU A 122 -12.45 4.20 -20.32
N HIS A 123 -13.72 3.93 -19.97
CA HIS A 123 -14.08 3.01 -18.88
C HIS A 123 -13.43 1.62 -19.00
N LYS A 124 -13.30 1.08 -20.22
CA LYS A 124 -12.66 -0.23 -20.43
C LYS A 124 -11.17 -0.20 -20.13
N LEU A 125 -10.48 0.88 -20.49
CA LEU A 125 -9.07 1.07 -20.19
C LEU A 125 -8.84 1.19 -18.68
N LEU A 126 -9.65 1.99 -17.99
CA LEU A 126 -9.60 2.11 -16.53
C LEU A 126 -9.83 0.75 -15.85
N ALA A 127 -10.81 -0.04 -16.30
CA ALA A 127 -11.06 -1.37 -15.76
C ALA A 127 -9.87 -2.33 -16.00
N LYS A 128 -9.28 -2.33 -17.21
CA LYS A 128 -8.07 -3.11 -17.52
C LYS A 128 -6.87 -2.69 -16.67
N SER A 129 -6.74 -1.39 -16.38
CA SER A 129 -5.64 -0.86 -15.57
C SER A 129 -5.63 -1.44 -14.16
N VAL A 130 -6.79 -1.78 -13.60
CA VAL A 130 -6.89 -2.44 -12.29
C VAL A 130 -6.25 -3.83 -12.33
N VAL A 131 -6.56 -4.64 -13.34
CA VAL A 131 -5.98 -5.98 -13.50
C VAL A 131 -4.46 -5.90 -13.67
N VAL A 132 -4.00 -4.96 -14.50
CA VAL A 132 -2.56 -4.73 -14.72
C VAL A 132 -1.90 -4.30 -13.43
N GLU A 133 -2.46 -3.34 -12.69
CA GLU A 133 -1.89 -2.83 -11.46
C GLU A 133 -1.82 -3.91 -10.37
N VAL A 134 -2.87 -4.71 -10.20
CA VAL A 134 -2.88 -5.85 -9.29
C VAL A 134 -1.76 -6.82 -9.66
N GLY A 135 -1.67 -7.23 -10.92
CA GLY A 135 -0.62 -8.13 -11.38
C GLY A 135 0.79 -7.58 -11.14
N LEU A 136 1.00 -6.28 -11.42
CA LEU A 136 2.27 -5.61 -11.16
C LEU A 136 2.59 -5.51 -9.66
N HIS A 137 1.60 -5.31 -8.78
CA HIS A 137 1.84 -5.32 -7.33
C HIS A 137 2.42 -6.66 -6.86
N PHE A 138 1.88 -7.78 -7.35
CA PHE A 138 2.41 -9.11 -7.03
C PHE A 138 3.84 -9.26 -7.52
N VAL A 139 4.09 -8.99 -8.82
CA VAL A 139 5.41 -9.17 -9.43
C VAL A 139 6.45 -8.29 -8.73
N SER A 140 6.14 -7.01 -8.50
CA SER A 140 7.08 -6.08 -7.88
C SER A 140 7.31 -6.39 -6.40
N SER A 141 6.27 -6.71 -5.62
CA SER A 141 6.41 -7.11 -4.22
C SER A 141 7.31 -8.34 -4.07
N MET A 142 7.07 -9.38 -4.87
CA MET A 142 7.87 -10.61 -4.84
C MET A 142 9.30 -10.37 -5.34
N SER A 143 9.48 -9.59 -6.40
CA SER A 143 10.81 -9.27 -6.95
C SER A 143 11.66 -8.48 -5.96
N VAL A 144 11.07 -7.48 -5.27
CA VAL A 144 11.79 -6.72 -4.25
C VAL A 144 12.05 -7.58 -3.01
N ALA A 145 11.12 -8.44 -2.59
CA ALA A 145 11.37 -9.37 -1.49
C ALA A 145 12.54 -10.32 -1.82
N ALA A 146 12.60 -10.85 -3.05
CA ALA A 146 13.72 -11.66 -3.53
C ALA A 146 15.04 -10.87 -3.59
N ALA A 147 14.98 -9.60 -3.99
CA ALA A 147 16.15 -8.72 -3.97
C ALA A 147 16.66 -8.46 -2.55
N CYS A 148 15.77 -8.27 -1.58
CA CYS A 148 16.13 -8.15 -0.15
C CYS A 148 16.81 -9.42 0.38
N LEU A 149 16.28 -10.61 0.07
CA LEU A 149 16.89 -11.88 0.46
C LEU A 149 18.24 -12.13 -0.24
N THR A 150 18.40 -11.65 -1.47
CA THR A 150 19.67 -11.71 -2.21
C THR A 150 20.67 -10.72 -1.62
N PHE A 151 20.22 -9.53 -1.19
CA PHE A 151 21.08 -8.49 -0.61
C PHE A 151 21.80 -8.98 0.65
N GLU A 152 21.14 -9.81 1.46
CA GLU A 152 21.75 -10.45 2.63
C GLU A 152 22.94 -11.36 2.28
N ARG A 153 22.91 -11.99 1.10
CA ARG A 153 23.99 -12.87 0.62
C ARG A 153 25.04 -12.12 -0.19
N SER A 154 24.60 -11.19 -1.04
CA SER A 154 25.45 -10.40 -1.92
C SER A 154 24.80 -9.04 -2.23
N PRO A 155 25.15 -7.99 -1.48
CA PRO A 155 24.54 -6.67 -1.63
C PRO A 155 24.85 -6.04 -3.00
N VAL A 156 26.06 -6.26 -3.52
CA VAL A 156 26.49 -5.75 -4.82
C VAL A 156 25.65 -6.34 -5.95
N ILE A 157 25.43 -7.67 -5.94
CA ILE A 157 24.63 -8.34 -6.97
C ILE A 157 23.17 -7.88 -6.89
N ALA A 158 22.58 -7.83 -5.69
CA ALA A 158 21.21 -7.39 -5.51
C ALA A 158 20.99 -5.95 -5.99
N PHE A 159 21.91 -5.04 -5.65
CA PHE A 159 21.83 -3.64 -6.09
C PHE A 159 22.03 -3.50 -7.60
N ALA A 160 23.05 -4.16 -8.16
CA ALA A 160 23.29 -4.13 -9.61
C ALA A 160 22.11 -4.70 -10.40
N ALA A 161 21.53 -5.82 -9.97
CA ALA A 161 20.36 -6.41 -10.59
C ALA A 161 19.15 -5.45 -10.53
N ALA A 162 18.88 -4.83 -9.38
CA ALA A 162 17.79 -3.86 -9.25
C ALA A 162 17.97 -2.66 -10.19
N VAL A 163 19.19 -2.09 -10.25
CA VAL A 163 19.51 -0.95 -11.14
C VAL A 163 19.38 -1.35 -12.60
N ILE A 164 19.91 -2.50 -13.01
CA ILE A 164 19.84 -2.99 -14.38
C ILE A 164 18.39 -3.25 -14.79
N VAL A 165 17.61 -3.93 -13.97
CA VAL A 165 16.20 -4.26 -14.27
C VAL A 165 15.36 -2.99 -14.39
N VAL A 166 15.45 -2.08 -13.42
CA VAL A 166 14.69 -0.81 -13.43
C VAL A 166 15.16 0.08 -14.59
N GLY A 167 16.47 0.20 -14.81
CA GLY A 167 17.05 0.99 -15.89
C GLY A 167 16.67 0.47 -17.27
N ALA A 168 16.76 -0.85 -17.50
CA ALA A 168 16.37 -1.47 -18.75
C ALA A 168 14.85 -1.33 -19.00
N ALA A 169 14.03 -1.45 -17.96
CA ALA A 169 12.59 -1.28 -18.07
C ALA A 169 12.21 0.16 -18.49
N PHE A 170 12.87 1.18 -17.94
CA PHE A 170 12.70 2.57 -18.41
C PHE A 170 13.25 2.79 -19.82
N ALA A 171 14.42 2.24 -20.14
CA ALA A 171 15.07 2.40 -21.44
C ALA A 171 14.25 1.79 -22.59
N ALA A 172 13.48 0.72 -22.31
CA ALA A 172 12.62 0.08 -23.30
C ALA A 172 11.46 0.98 -23.79
N ARG A 173 11.13 2.05 -23.06
CA ARG A 173 10.03 3.01 -23.37
C ARG A 173 8.68 2.32 -23.65
N ARG A 174 8.45 1.13 -23.10
CA ARG A 174 7.17 0.42 -23.19
C ARG A 174 6.32 0.78 -21.98
N PRO A 175 5.07 1.25 -22.16
CA PRO A 175 4.16 1.63 -21.07
C PRO A 175 4.13 0.66 -19.88
N LEU A 176 4.00 -0.63 -20.17
CA LEU A 176 3.93 -1.68 -19.15
C LEU A 176 5.27 -1.87 -18.39
N LEU A 177 6.41 -1.73 -19.07
CA LEU A 177 7.72 -1.84 -18.44
C LEU A 177 8.04 -0.60 -17.60
N THR A 178 7.67 0.59 -18.07
CA THR A 178 7.73 1.82 -17.28
C THR A 178 6.87 1.69 -16.01
N ALA A 179 5.66 1.14 -16.13
CA ALA A 179 4.79 0.88 -14.99
C ALA A 179 5.41 -0.12 -14.00
N LEU A 180 6.00 -1.21 -14.50
CA LEU A 180 6.73 -2.18 -13.70
C LEU A 180 7.93 -1.53 -12.97
N ALA A 181 8.69 -0.68 -13.64
CA ALA A 181 9.84 0.01 -13.05
C ALA A 181 9.42 0.89 -11.87
N PHE A 182 8.38 1.72 -12.06
CA PHE A 182 7.83 2.53 -10.98
C PHE A 182 7.24 1.70 -9.83
N GLN A 183 6.61 0.56 -10.13
CA GLN A 183 6.14 -0.38 -9.10
C GLN A 183 7.31 -0.97 -8.31
N ILE A 184 8.39 -1.42 -8.96
CA ILE A 184 9.60 -1.91 -8.27
C ILE A 184 10.18 -0.82 -7.37
N LEU A 185 10.25 0.42 -7.84
CA LEU A 185 10.71 1.56 -7.03
C LEU A 185 9.80 1.81 -5.82
N ALA A 186 8.48 1.72 -5.98
CA ALA A 186 7.52 1.88 -4.89
C ALA A 186 7.69 0.80 -3.81
N PHE A 187 7.76 -0.48 -4.21
CA PHE A 187 8.00 -1.57 -3.27
C PHE A 187 9.41 -1.54 -2.67
N GLY A 188 10.40 -1.03 -3.40
CA GLY A 188 11.71 -0.70 -2.85
C GLY A 188 11.62 0.35 -1.73
N GLY A 189 10.82 1.40 -1.93
CA GLY A 189 10.51 2.38 -0.89
C GLY A 189 9.85 1.76 0.35
N PHE A 190 8.91 0.83 0.15
CA PHE A 190 8.29 0.06 1.25
C PHE A 190 9.33 -0.80 2.00
N ALA A 191 10.25 -1.43 1.28
CA ALA A 191 11.33 -2.22 1.87
C ALA A 191 12.29 -1.35 2.71
N VAL A 192 12.68 -0.18 2.20
CA VAL A 192 13.54 0.77 2.92
C VAL A 192 12.82 1.32 4.15
N ALA A 193 11.51 1.61 4.07
CA ALA A 193 10.72 2.04 5.23
C ALA A 193 10.68 0.95 6.31
N ALA A 194 10.49 -0.32 5.92
CA ALA A 194 10.54 -1.46 6.82
C ALA A 194 11.93 -1.61 7.47
N ALA A 195 13.00 -1.53 6.69
CA ALA A 195 14.36 -1.60 7.21
C ALA A 195 14.66 -0.45 8.18
N LEU A 196 14.21 0.77 7.88
CA LEU A 196 14.39 1.96 8.72
C LEU A 196 13.69 1.81 10.08
N ILE A 197 12.44 1.36 10.09
CA ILE A 197 11.70 1.09 11.33
C ILE A 197 12.31 -0.11 12.08
N GLY A 198 12.66 -1.17 11.35
CA GLY A 198 13.31 -2.35 11.92
C GLY A 198 14.61 -2.00 12.63
N ALA A 199 15.44 -1.13 12.04
CA ALA A 199 16.70 -0.67 12.63
C ALA A 199 16.51 0.07 13.96
N ALA A 200 15.37 0.75 14.12
CA ALA A 200 15.09 1.53 15.32
C ALA A 200 14.50 0.71 16.47
N VAL A 201 13.94 -0.47 16.18
CA VAL A 201 13.08 -1.21 17.11
C VAL A 201 13.55 -2.63 17.39
N LEU A 202 14.11 -3.31 16.38
CA LEU A 202 14.53 -4.71 16.49
C LEU A 202 15.93 -4.82 17.13
N PRO A 203 16.27 -5.97 17.74
CA PRO A 203 17.56 -6.18 18.35
C PRO A 203 18.73 -5.96 17.37
N ALA A 204 19.85 -5.45 17.90
CA ALA A 204 21.09 -5.35 17.14
C ALA A 204 21.50 -6.72 16.57
N GLY A 205 21.96 -6.73 15.31
CA GLY A 205 22.29 -7.96 14.58
C GLY A 205 21.11 -8.59 13.84
N THR A 206 19.89 -8.07 13.99
CA THR A 206 18.76 -8.50 13.16
C THR A 206 19.00 -8.13 11.69
N SER A 207 18.81 -9.10 10.79
CA SER A 207 18.86 -8.86 9.34
C SER A 207 17.68 -7.98 8.89
N LEU A 208 17.96 -6.70 8.65
CA LEU A 208 16.97 -5.72 8.21
C LEU A 208 16.44 -6.03 6.80
N ALA A 209 17.28 -6.59 5.94
CA ALA A 209 16.89 -7.03 4.61
C ALA A 209 15.91 -8.20 4.69
N HIS A 210 16.17 -9.18 5.56
CA HIS A 210 15.24 -10.27 5.82
C HIS A 210 13.91 -9.75 6.37
N PHE A 211 13.95 -8.86 7.38
CA PHE A 211 12.74 -8.23 7.93
C PHE A 211 11.92 -7.49 6.86
N ALA A 212 12.58 -6.71 5.99
CA ALA A 212 11.93 -6.03 4.88
C ALA A 212 11.28 -7.01 3.89
N ALA A 213 11.92 -8.15 3.61
CA ALA A 213 11.33 -9.20 2.78
C ALA A 213 10.05 -9.79 3.43
N LEU A 214 10.10 -10.10 4.72
CA LEU A 214 8.91 -10.59 5.46
C LEU A 214 7.78 -9.55 5.45
N PHE A 215 8.12 -8.27 5.63
CA PHE A 215 7.16 -7.18 5.55
C PHE A 215 6.49 -7.10 4.18
N LEU A 216 7.24 -7.23 3.07
CA LEU A 216 6.68 -7.21 1.72
C LEU A 216 5.73 -8.39 1.47
N LEU A 217 6.10 -9.59 1.93
CA LEU A 217 5.25 -10.78 1.83
C LEU A 217 3.97 -10.63 2.69
N ALA A 218 4.10 -10.07 3.90
CA ALA A 218 2.97 -9.76 4.76
C ALA A 218 2.06 -8.67 4.16
N TRP A 219 2.65 -7.65 3.52
CA TRP A 219 1.91 -6.63 2.78
C TRP A 219 1.07 -7.25 1.68
N LEU A 220 1.65 -8.20 0.93
CA LEU A 220 0.98 -8.92 -0.14
C LEU A 220 -0.15 -9.80 0.41
N ALA A 221 0.07 -10.52 1.50
CA ALA A 221 -0.99 -11.28 2.18
C ALA A 221 -2.19 -10.39 2.56
N GLY A 222 -1.93 -9.21 3.14
CA GLY A 222 -3.01 -8.27 3.47
C GLY A 222 -3.62 -7.55 2.26
N PHE A 223 -2.92 -7.51 1.12
CA PHE A 223 -3.48 -7.00 -0.14
C PHE A 223 -4.45 -8.01 -0.77
N VAL A 224 -4.17 -9.31 -0.64
CA VAL A 224 -5.01 -10.40 -1.19
C VAL A 224 -6.34 -10.55 -0.46
N VAL A 225 -6.44 -10.13 0.80
CA VAL A 225 -7.68 -10.22 1.58
C VAL A 225 -8.51 -8.94 1.40
N PRO A 226 -9.53 -8.91 0.53
CA PRO A 226 -10.24 -7.68 0.16
C PRO A 226 -11.14 -7.13 1.29
N VAL A 227 -11.43 -7.97 2.28
CA VAL A 227 -12.38 -7.70 3.37
C VAL A 227 -11.77 -6.78 4.43
N ALA A 228 -10.45 -6.80 4.61
CA ALA A 228 -9.75 -5.97 5.58
C ALA A 228 -9.42 -4.59 4.96
N PRO A 229 -10.04 -3.48 5.41
CA PRO A 229 -9.73 -2.14 4.91
C PRO A 229 -8.23 -1.87 5.10
N GLY A 230 -7.51 -1.50 4.04
CA GLY A 230 -6.06 -1.34 4.08
C GLY A 230 -5.26 -2.54 4.64
N GLY A 231 -5.80 -3.76 4.58
CA GLY A 231 -5.18 -4.98 5.10
C GLY A 231 -5.03 -5.04 6.63
N ILE A 232 -5.79 -4.24 7.39
CA ILE A 232 -5.66 -4.16 8.85
C ILE A 232 -5.97 -5.53 9.49
N GLY A 233 -5.10 -5.99 10.37
CA GLY A 233 -5.15 -7.26 11.07
C GLY A 233 -4.48 -8.41 10.30
N VAL A 234 -4.63 -8.45 8.97
CA VAL A 234 -4.08 -9.53 8.13
C VAL A 234 -2.58 -9.38 7.94
N ARG A 235 -2.09 -8.16 7.66
CA ARG A 235 -0.65 -7.91 7.46
C ARG A 235 0.13 -8.20 8.73
N GLU A 236 -0.43 -7.81 9.85
CA GLU A 236 0.15 -7.96 11.18
C GLU A 236 0.23 -9.43 11.56
N ALA A 237 -0.88 -10.18 11.40
CA ALA A 237 -0.90 -11.62 11.60
C ALA A 237 0.07 -12.35 10.66
N ALA A 238 0.10 -11.97 9.38
CA ALA A 238 1.02 -12.56 8.40
C ALA A 238 2.48 -12.27 8.76
N LEU A 239 2.82 -11.05 9.16
CA LEU A 239 4.18 -10.69 9.53
C LEU A 239 4.64 -11.44 10.79
N LEU A 240 3.78 -11.53 11.81
CA LEU A 240 4.05 -12.34 13.01
C LEU A 240 4.23 -13.82 12.66
N ALA A 241 3.37 -14.38 11.80
CA ALA A 241 3.45 -15.78 11.39
C ALA A 241 4.72 -16.07 10.56
N LEU A 242 5.07 -15.17 9.63
CA LEU A 242 6.25 -15.30 8.76
C LEU A 242 7.55 -15.13 9.53
N ALA A 243 7.60 -14.22 10.52
CA ALA A 243 8.77 -14.06 11.38
C ALA A 243 8.95 -15.23 12.37
N GLY A 244 7.86 -15.93 12.69
CA GLY A 244 7.86 -17.06 13.61
C GLY A 244 8.46 -16.70 14.97
N THR A 245 9.26 -17.61 15.53
CA THR A 245 9.96 -17.41 16.81
C THR A 245 11.33 -16.74 16.65
N GLY A 246 11.70 -16.32 15.43
CA GLY A 246 13.02 -15.78 15.13
C GLY A 246 13.25 -14.34 15.61
N LEU A 247 12.16 -13.61 15.93
CA LEU A 247 12.21 -12.22 16.40
C LEU A 247 11.43 -12.06 17.71
N PRO A 248 11.90 -11.21 18.65
CA PRO A 248 11.15 -10.92 19.87
C PRO A 248 9.77 -10.32 19.56
N ALA A 249 8.72 -10.89 20.15
CA ALA A 249 7.34 -10.52 19.88
C ALA A 249 7.04 -9.03 20.14
N ALA A 250 7.62 -8.45 21.21
CA ALA A 250 7.43 -7.05 21.56
C ALA A 250 8.01 -6.10 20.50
N GLY A 251 9.26 -6.34 20.05
CA GLY A 251 9.90 -5.53 19.01
C GLY A 251 9.19 -5.68 17.66
N LEU A 252 8.74 -6.88 17.32
CA LEU A 252 7.99 -7.12 16.09
C LEU A 252 6.63 -6.42 16.10
N MET A 253 5.93 -6.43 17.24
CA MET A 253 4.68 -5.68 17.44
C MET A 253 4.92 -4.17 17.31
N ALA A 254 5.94 -3.63 17.97
CA ALA A 254 6.31 -2.22 17.90
C ALA A 254 6.62 -1.79 16.45
N ALA A 255 7.43 -2.57 15.73
CA ALA A 255 7.78 -2.30 14.33
C ALA A 255 6.53 -2.35 13.43
N THR A 256 5.64 -3.32 13.67
CA THR A 256 4.39 -3.46 12.92
C THR A 256 3.49 -2.24 13.10
N LEU A 257 3.26 -1.80 14.34
CA LEU A 257 2.45 -0.62 14.64
C LEU A 257 3.05 0.66 14.05
N ALA A 258 4.38 0.82 14.16
CA ALA A 258 5.10 1.97 13.61
C ALA A 258 5.02 2.01 12.07
N LEU A 259 5.14 0.86 11.39
CA LEU A 259 4.97 0.77 9.93
C LEU A 259 3.54 1.08 9.51
N ARG A 260 2.53 0.66 10.28
CA ARG A 260 1.13 1.03 10.03
C ARG A 260 0.92 2.53 10.13
N ALA A 261 1.32 3.13 11.25
CA ALA A 261 1.25 4.57 11.44
C ALA A 261 1.98 5.32 10.31
N SER A 262 3.17 4.85 9.93
CA SER A 262 3.98 5.43 8.85
C SER A 262 3.29 5.35 7.49
N SER A 263 2.72 4.20 7.13
CA SER A 263 2.03 4.02 5.85
C SER A 263 0.78 4.90 5.75
N ILE A 264 -0.02 4.99 6.83
CA ILE A 264 -1.20 5.86 6.88
C ILE A 264 -0.78 7.33 6.76
N ALA A 265 0.25 7.74 7.50
CA ALA A 265 0.78 9.11 7.43
C ALA A 265 1.35 9.44 6.04
N GLY A 266 2.03 8.49 5.39
CA GLY A 266 2.56 8.64 4.03
C GLY A 266 1.45 8.80 3.00
N ASP A 267 0.43 7.96 3.06
CA ASP A 267 -0.74 8.04 2.18
C ASP A 267 -1.48 9.38 2.32
N LEU A 268 -1.69 9.82 3.57
CA LEU A 268 -2.28 11.13 3.87
C LEU A 268 -1.39 12.26 3.35
N GLY A 269 -0.07 12.17 3.56
CA GLY A 269 0.90 13.15 3.08
C GLY A 269 0.89 13.29 1.56
N TYR A 270 0.94 12.17 0.83
CA TYR A 270 0.81 12.14 -0.62
C TYR A 270 -0.55 12.70 -1.07
N GLY A 271 -1.64 12.25 -0.45
CA GLY A 271 -2.99 12.68 -0.75
C GLY A 271 -3.17 14.19 -0.61
N LEU A 272 -2.77 14.76 0.52
CA LEU A 272 -2.85 16.19 0.80
C LEU A 272 -1.97 17.01 -0.16
N ALA A 273 -0.76 16.54 -0.45
CA ALA A 273 0.15 17.22 -1.37
C ALA A 273 -0.40 17.25 -2.81
N ALA A 274 -0.94 16.13 -3.31
CA ALA A 274 -1.51 16.03 -4.65
C ALA A 274 -2.82 16.80 -4.80
N LEU A 275 -3.66 16.85 -3.75
CA LEU A 275 -4.96 17.51 -3.78
C LEU A 275 -4.91 19.02 -3.49
N ARG A 276 -3.77 19.54 -3.03
CA ARG A 276 -3.60 20.98 -2.76
C ARG A 276 -3.91 21.80 -4.02
N ARG A 277 -4.92 22.67 -3.94
CA ARG A 277 -5.16 23.68 -4.97
C ARG A 277 -4.08 24.75 -4.84
N ARG A 278 -3.34 25.05 -5.91
CA ARG A 278 -2.58 26.31 -5.95
C ARG A 278 -3.62 27.42 -6.04
N ARG A 279 -3.62 28.34 -5.07
CA ARG A 279 -4.29 29.64 -5.24
C ARG A 279 -3.58 30.32 -6.41
N THR A 280 -4.27 30.45 -7.53
CA THR A 280 -3.93 31.38 -8.61
C THR A 280 -4.42 32.76 -8.21
#